data_AF-A0A8R7Q976-F1
#
_entry.id   AF-A0A8R7Q976-F1
#
_cell.length_a   1.000
_cell.length_b   1.000
_cell.length_c   1.000
_cell.angle_alpha   90.00
_cell.angle_beta   90.00
_cell.angle_gamma   90.00
#
_symmetry.space_group_name_H-M   'P 1'
#
loop_
_entity.id
_entity.type
_entity.pdbx_description
1 polymer ?
#
loop_
_entity_poly.entity_id
_entity_poly.type
_entity_poly.pdbx_seq_one_letter_code
_entity_poly.pdbx_strand_id
1 'polypeptide(L)'
;MDKDVAGLQFLRDGTWYNVPTVSNYTLLINVGVTMEIMTNGIFKGPVHRVVTNSEKERISVAVFYVLDPENAIWLITQMLNEDQQAR
;
A
#
# COMPACT_ATOMS: atom_id res chain seq x y z
N MET A 1 -7.92 -11.35 -1.68
CA MET A 1 -8.57 -10.52 -2.72
C MET A 1 -9.70 -11.32 -3.35
N ASP A 2 -10.65 -10.69 -4.02
CA ASP A 2 -11.62 -11.42 -4.84
C ASP A 2 -10.87 -12.19 -5.94
N LYS A 3 -11.23 -13.46 -6.13
CA LYS A 3 -10.55 -14.36 -7.08
C LYS A 3 -11.05 -14.19 -8.52
N ASP A 4 -12.26 -13.66 -8.70
CA ASP A 4 -12.92 -13.58 -9.99
C ASP A 4 -13.04 -12.13 -10.49
N VAL A 5 -13.10 -11.14 -9.59
CA VAL A 5 -13.36 -9.74 -9.95
C VAL A 5 -12.19 -8.82 -9.56
N ALA A 6 -11.50 -8.28 -10.57
CA ALA A 6 -10.51 -7.23 -10.40
C ALA A 6 -11.17 -5.89 -10.00
N GLY A 7 -10.36 -4.92 -9.57
CA GLY A 7 -10.89 -3.58 -9.28
C GLY A 7 -9.95 -2.69 -8.49
N LEU A 8 -8.95 -3.26 -7.83
CA LEU A 8 -7.90 -2.46 -7.20
C LEU A 8 -6.91 -1.96 -8.26
N GLN A 9 -6.60 -0.67 -8.20
CA GLN A 9 -5.59 -0.03 -9.04
C GLN A 9 -4.58 0.74 -8.19
N PHE A 10 -3.33 0.82 -8.64
CA PHE A 10 -2.31 1.69 -8.07
C PHE A 10 -1.80 2.68 -9.12
N LEU A 11 -1.45 3.88 -8.68
CA LEU A 11 -0.89 4.93 -9.52
C LEU A 11 0.64 4.81 -9.53
N ARG A 12 1.22 4.80 -10.72
CA ARG A 12 2.67 4.85 -10.93
C ARG A 12 2.95 5.67 -12.17
N ASP A 13 3.84 6.65 -12.06
CA ASP A 13 4.28 7.49 -13.19
C ASP A 13 3.10 8.10 -13.98
N GLY A 14 2.10 8.61 -13.25
CA GLY A 14 0.87 9.20 -13.83
C GLY A 14 -0.12 8.19 -14.42
N THR A 15 0.21 6.89 -14.39
CA THR A 15 -0.59 5.83 -15.01
C THR A 15 -1.20 4.90 -13.95
N TRP A 16 -2.48 4.54 -14.13
CA TRP A 16 -3.16 3.59 -13.27
C TRP A 16 -2.95 2.16 -13.76
N TYR A 17 -2.46 1.29 -12.88
CA TYR A 17 -2.23 -0.13 -13.14
C TYR A 17 -3.21 -0.99 -12.36
N ASN A 18 -3.80 -1.98 -13.01
CA ASN A 18 -4.66 -2.98 -12.36
C ASN A 18 -3.81 -3.94 -11.51
N VAL A 19 -4.27 -4.21 -10.29
CA VAL A 19 -3.80 -5.36 -9.52
C VAL A 19 -4.55 -6.60 -10.01
N PRO A 20 -3.85 -7.63 -10.52
CA PRO A 20 -4.51 -8.83 -11.03
C PRO A 20 -5.21 -9.60 -9.91
N THR A 21 -6.31 -10.27 -10.27
CA THR A 21 -6.84 -11.32 -9.40
C THR A 21 -5.85 -12.47 -9.35
N VAL A 22 -5.75 -13.10 -8.19
CA VAL A 22 -4.76 -14.13 -7.88
C VAL A 22 -5.48 -15.28 -7.20
N SER A 23 -4.96 -16.49 -7.39
CA SER A 23 -5.57 -17.72 -6.88
C SER A 23 -5.69 -17.73 -5.35
N ASN A 24 -6.44 -18.71 -4.86
CA ASN A 24 -6.77 -18.88 -3.45
C ASN A 24 -5.55 -18.73 -2.53
N TYR A 25 -5.78 -18.13 -1.35
CA TYR A 25 -4.81 -17.89 -0.27
C TYR A 25 -3.78 -16.76 -0.50
N THR A 26 -3.95 -15.92 -1.52
CA THR A 26 -3.07 -14.76 -1.73
C THR A 26 -3.57 -13.50 -1.00
N LEU A 27 -2.68 -12.86 -0.26
CA LEU A 27 -2.88 -11.54 0.32
C LEU A 27 -2.11 -10.50 -0.49
N LEU A 28 -2.74 -9.35 -0.71
CA LEU A 28 -2.03 -8.17 -1.18
C LEU A 28 -1.63 -7.34 0.04
N ILE A 29 -0.35 -7.01 0.12
CA ILE A 29 0.20 -6.16 1.17
C ILE A 29 0.72 -4.90 0.50
N ASN A 30 0.25 -3.74 0.96
CA ASN A 30 0.87 -2.46 0.66
C ASN A 30 1.46 -1.86 1.94
N VAL A 31 2.38 -0.92 1.76
CA VAL A 31 2.94 -0.13 2.85
C VAL A 31 2.14 1.15 3.02
N GLY A 32 1.90 1.54 4.28
CA GLY A 32 1.26 2.80 4.61
C GLY A 32 2.26 3.94 4.82
N VAL A 33 1.73 5.15 5.00
CA VAL A 33 2.54 6.37 5.23
C VAL A 33 3.47 6.25 6.42
N THR A 34 3.07 5.54 7.48
CA THR A 34 3.90 5.32 8.66
C THR A 34 5.20 4.60 8.33
N MET A 35 5.14 3.54 7.52
CA MET A 35 6.32 2.80 7.09
C MET A 35 7.18 3.64 6.15
N GLU A 36 6.56 4.45 5.29
CA GLU A 36 7.29 5.39 4.44
C GLU A 36 8.09 6.40 5.27
N ILE A 37 7.49 7.00 6.30
CA ILE A 37 8.19 7.89 7.22
C ILE A 37 9.32 7.14 7.94
N MET A 38 9.00 6.02 8.61
CA MET A 38 9.99 5.27 9.40
C MET A 38 11.22 4.84 8.60
N THR A 39 11.06 4.60 7.29
CA THR A 39 12.15 4.17 6.40
C THR A 39 12.80 5.32 5.62
N ASN A 40 12.56 6.58 6.02
CA ASN A 40 13.04 7.78 5.34
C ASN A 40 12.71 7.77 3.82
N GLY A 41 11.56 7.23 3.46
CA GLY A 41 11.08 7.16 2.10
C GLY A 41 11.66 6.03 1.23
N ILE A 42 12.39 5.06 1.79
CA ILE A 42 12.83 3.85 1.05
C ILE A 42 11.61 3.05 0.59
N PHE A 43 10.66 2.79 1.49
CA PHE A 43 9.37 2.23 1.13
C PHE A 43 8.38 3.37 0.81
N LYS A 44 7.60 3.19 -0.25
CA LYS A 44 6.64 4.19 -0.73
C LYS A 44 5.22 3.68 -0.62
N GLY A 45 4.37 4.43 0.07
CA GLY A 45 2.94 4.18 0.13
C GLY A 45 2.31 4.43 -1.24
N PRO A 46 1.79 3.41 -1.93
CA PRO A 46 1.20 3.63 -3.25
C PRO A 46 -0.14 4.35 -3.11
N VAL A 47 -0.33 5.40 -3.91
CA VAL A 47 -1.67 5.93 -4.17
C VAL A 47 -2.46 4.83 -4.88
N HIS A 48 -3.58 4.44 -4.31
CA HIS A 48 -4.41 3.36 -4.82
C HIS A 48 -5.89 3.73 -4.79
N ARG A 49 -6.67 3.11 -5.68
CA ARG A 49 -8.13 3.28 -5.75
C ARG A 49 -8.80 1.96 -6.05
N VAL A 50 -10.09 1.87 -5.73
CA VAL A 50 -10.95 0.78 -6.17
C VAL A 50 -11.92 1.32 -7.21
N VAL A 51 -12.00 0.65 -8.37
CA VAL A 51 -12.96 0.96 -9.43
C VAL A 51 -14.09 -0.06 -9.44
N THR A 52 -15.28 0.39 -9.85
CA THR A 52 -16.47 -0.45 -9.99
C THR A 52 -16.60 -1.02 -11.39
N ASN A 53 -17.47 -2.01 -11.57
CA ASN A 53 -17.86 -2.56 -12.86
C ASN A 53 -19.38 -2.80 -12.87
N SER A 54 -19.98 -2.99 -14.05
CA SER A 54 -21.42 -3.21 -14.22
C SER A 54 -21.83 -4.69 -14.29
N GLU A 55 -20.87 -5.62 -14.28
CA GLU A 55 -21.10 -7.04 -14.58
C GLU A 55 -21.26 -7.90 -13.33
N LYS A 56 -20.46 -7.65 -12.29
CA LYS A 56 -20.40 -8.51 -11.10
C LYS A 56 -19.95 -7.74 -9.85
N GLU A 57 -20.59 -8.00 -8.71
CA GLU A 57 -20.16 -7.44 -7.43
C GLU A 57 -18.77 -7.96 -7.01
N ARG A 58 -18.08 -7.17 -6.20
CA ARG A 58 -16.78 -7.51 -5.63
C ARG A 58 -16.79 -7.24 -4.14
N ILE A 59 -16.37 -8.22 -3.34
CA ILE A 59 -16.21 -8.07 -1.89
C ILE A 59 -14.73 -8.22 -1.53
N SER A 60 -14.22 -7.31 -0.70
CA SER A 60 -12.86 -7.41 -0.16
C SER A 60 -12.79 -6.96 1.29
N VAL A 61 -11.97 -7.62 2.07
CA VAL A 61 -11.65 -7.23 3.46
C VAL A 61 -10.24 -6.64 3.48
N ALA A 62 -10.11 -5.47 4.07
CA ALA A 62 -8.82 -4.82 4.34
C ALA A 62 -8.54 -4.84 5.84
N VAL A 63 -7.31 -5.18 6.22
CA VAL A 63 -6.84 -5.15 7.60
C VAL A 63 -5.67 -4.17 7.66
N PHE A 64 -5.75 -3.23 8.60
CA PHE A 64 -4.75 -2.19 8.76
C PHE A 64 -3.95 -2.44 10.04
N TYR A 65 -2.64 -2.60 9.88
CA TYR A 65 -1.69 -2.59 10.99
C TYR A 65 -1.16 -1.17 11.14
N VAL A 66 -1.74 -0.42 12.06
CA VAL A 66 -1.36 0.98 12.34
C VAL A 66 -0.70 1.07 13.70
N LEU A 67 0.20 2.05 13.85
CA LEU A 67 0.75 2.39 15.15
C LEU A 67 -0.31 3.06 16.01
N ASP A 68 -0.10 3.00 17.32
CA ASP A 68 -0.87 3.79 18.28
C ASP A 68 -0.79 5.27 17.90
N PRO A 69 -1.94 5.94 17.68
CA PRO A 69 -1.97 7.34 17.26
C PRO A 69 -1.36 8.31 18.30
N GLU A 70 -1.22 7.91 19.55
CA GLU A 70 -0.60 8.74 20.59
C GLU A 70 0.94 8.69 20.56
N ASN A 71 1.51 7.73 19.84
CA ASN A 71 2.95 7.59 19.72
C ASN A 71 3.52 8.38 18.53
N ALA A 72 4.59 9.12 18.79
CA ALA A 72 5.33 9.78 17.73
C ALA A 72 5.97 8.74 16.79
N ILE A 73 5.88 9.01 15.49
CA ILE A 73 6.51 8.20 14.44
C ILE A 73 7.95 8.70 14.27
N TRP A 74 8.92 7.81 14.46
CA TRP A 74 10.35 8.13 14.36
C TRP A 74 11.01 7.40 13.19
N LEU A 75 12.07 8.01 12.65
CA LEU A 75 12.94 7.38 11.67
C LEU A 75 13.65 6.18 12.29
N ILE A 76 13.72 5.08 11.55
CA ILE A 76 14.61 3.96 11.86
C ILE A 76 16.01 4.41 11.43
N THR A 77 16.78 4.92 12.38
CA THR A 77 18.10 5.53 12.11
C THR A 77 19.10 4.58 11.47
N GLN A 78 18.94 3.27 11.66
CA GLN A 78 19.74 2.23 10.99
C GLN A 78 19.50 2.15 9.48
N MET A 79 18.43 2.76 8.97
CA MET A 79 18.09 2.83 7.55
C MET A 79 18.53 4.16 6.91
N LEU A 80 19.25 5.01 7.65
CA LEU A 80 19.84 6.23 7.12
C LEU A 80 21.19 5.90 6.49
N ASN A 81 21.38 6.30 5.23
CA ASN A 81 22.68 6.31 4.59
C ASN A 81 23.33 7.69 4.79
N GLU A 82 24.66 7.75 4.87
CA GLU A 82 25.43 8.99 5.11
C GLU A 82 25.11 10.11 4.09
N ASP A 83 24.68 9.72 2.88
CA ASP A 83 24.35 10.63 1.78
C ASP A 83 22.86 11.06 1.72
N GLN A 84 22.00 10.53 2.60
CA GLN A 84 20.55 10.80 2.58
C GLN A 84 20.13 11.69 3.76
N GLN A 85 19.80 12.95 3.49
CA GLN A 85 19.10 13.80 4.46
C GLN A 85 17.72 13.22 4.80
N ALA A 86 17.29 13.42 6.05
CA ALA A 86 15.93 13.16 6.47
C ALA A 86 14.94 13.94 5.59
N ARG A 87 13.93 13.25 5.05
CA ARG A 87 12.88 13.84 4.22
C ARG A 87 11.63 14.17 5.01
#